data_AF-A0AAJ7SW91-F1
#
_entry.id   AF-A0AAJ7SW91-F1
#
_cell.length_a   1.000
_cell.length_b   1.000
_cell.length_c   1.000
_cell.angle_alpha   90.00
_cell.angle_beta   90.00
_cell.angle_gamma   90.00
#
_symmetry.space_group_name_H-M   'P 1'
#
loop_
_entity.id
_entity.type
_entity.pdbx_description
1 polymer ?
#
loop_
_entity_poly.entity_id
_entity_poly.type
_entity_poly.pdbx_seq_one_letter_code
_entity_poly.pdbx_strand_id
1 'polypeptide(L)'
;MRVLCSIPTPHPARCCLLHRLLFSTLLVLLLLCCSAPRVVLAQALSEEGGRPPPLEALVLSLVPVNCTGRDNSTCEPCPPGSFSNASVPTCACCSMGGCQSPVSCRPCSPGSHQPAGGQAQCLPCTPGSYSQEPAQRLCLACAPGSFASQHGASSCLPCPRGSFMPGSNSSTCLPCAPGSYSSEPGWSVCLPCETGFNCSRERCTECELCPGGWQTAGRGAQQCQPCPAGQQKWEGVVYCTPCPGGYYQPQEGQQGCLMCPEDNYCPSPEKAPLPCPVGAFCPAGSQEPSLCVPPFLRWGGDHCSPSPLLIGLVAGSTLALLLLLFLALNHCNQRLRDEPGARTPLLWHSRQRRGDRVQDQEPMYTGW
;
A
#
# COMPACT_ATOMS: atom_id res chain seq x y z
N MET A 1 44.09 -15.15 3.50
CA MET A 1 44.69 -16.50 3.57
C MET A 1 43.57 -17.53 3.44
N ARG A 2 43.37 -18.07 2.23
CA ARG A 2 42.85 -19.43 2.05
C ARG A 2 43.95 -20.37 2.55
N VAL A 3 43.63 -21.39 3.36
CA VAL A 3 43.78 -22.84 3.11
C VAL A 3 43.25 -23.57 4.36
N LEU A 4 42.57 -24.70 4.14
CA LEU A 4 42.15 -25.75 5.09
C LEU A 4 40.77 -25.58 5.75
N CYS A 5 39.74 -26.17 5.12
CA CYS A 5 39.15 -27.43 5.59
C CYS A 5 37.78 -27.71 4.93
N SER A 6 37.75 -28.77 4.13
CA SER A 6 36.59 -29.61 3.79
C SER A 6 37.20 -31.02 3.83
N ILE A 7 36.73 -32.01 4.61
CA ILE A 7 35.48 -32.79 4.50
C ILE A 7 35.11 -33.41 5.91
N PRO A 8 34.11 -34.30 6.10
CA PRO A 8 32.98 -34.08 7.04
C PRO A 8 32.91 -35.09 8.21
N THR A 9 32.36 -34.73 9.37
CA THR A 9 31.80 -35.68 10.36
C THR A 9 30.84 -34.97 11.33
N PRO A 10 29.93 -35.71 12.01
CA PRO A 10 28.64 -35.20 12.44
C PRO A 10 28.63 -34.62 13.86
N HIS A 11 27.61 -33.78 14.11
CA HIS A 11 27.20 -33.13 15.36
C HIS A 11 27.92 -31.84 15.82
N PRO A 12 27.38 -30.68 15.41
CA PRO A 12 27.72 -29.37 15.95
C PRO A 12 26.58 -28.84 16.82
N ALA A 13 26.68 -28.91 18.14
CA ALA A 13 25.85 -28.10 19.04
C ALA A 13 26.37 -28.24 20.48
N ARG A 14 27.22 -27.29 20.93
CA ARG A 14 27.28 -26.81 22.33
C ARG A 14 28.38 -25.80 22.66
N CYS A 15 29.32 -25.48 21.78
CA CYS A 15 30.42 -24.56 22.14
C CYS A 15 30.32 -23.10 21.66
N CYS A 16 29.23 -22.64 21.04
CA CYS A 16 29.12 -21.24 20.55
C CYS A 16 28.07 -20.36 21.27
N LEU A 17 27.38 -20.85 22.30
CA LEU A 17 26.34 -20.07 22.99
C LEU A 17 26.84 -19.23 24.17
N LEU A 18 28.03 -19.50 24.72
CA LEU A 18 28.51 -18.78 25.91
C LEU A 18 29.17 -17.42 25.58
N HIS A 19 29.65 -17.22 24.35
CA HIS A 19 30.36 -15.98 23.97
C HIS A 19 29.41 -14.87 23.47
N ARG A 20 28.19 -15.22 23.03
CA ARG A 20 27.19 -14.24 22.57
C ARG A 20 26.28 -13.70 23.69
N LEU A 21 26.17 -14.40 24.82
CA LEU A 21 25.35 -13.95 25.96
C LEU A 21 26.07 -12.92 26.86
N LEU A 22 27.41 -12.90 26.88
CA LEU A 22 28.19 -11.91 27.66
C LEU A 22 28.32 -10.54 26.97
N PHE A 23 28.22 -10.49 25.64
CA PHE A 23 28.30 -9.23 24.88
C PHE A 23 26.96 -8.48 24.81
N SER A 24 25.83 -9.16 24.99
CA SER A 24 24.50 -8.55 24.92
C SER A 24 24.05 -7.92 26.25
N THR A 25 24.55 -8.38 27.39
CA THR A 25 24.17 -7.85 28.71
C THR A 25 25.00 -6.63 29.11
N LEU A 26 26.23 -6.50 28.62
CA LEU A 26 27.08 -5.34 28.88
C LEU A 26 26.62 -4.08 28.12
N LEU A 27 26.03 -4.24 26.93
CA LEU A 27 25.59 -3.11 26.09
C LEU A 27 24.26 -2.50 26.59
N VAL A 28 23.40 -3.30 27.24
CA VAL A 28 22.12 -2.85 27.79
C VAL A 28 22.31 -2.11 29.14
N LEU A 29 23.34 -2.44 29.92
CA LEU A 29 23.67 -1.69 31.14
C LEU A 29 24.37 -0.35 30.87
N LEU A 30 25.09 -0.20 29.75
CA LEU A 30 25.78 1.05 29.39
C LEU A 30 24.86 2.12 28.80
N LEU A 31 23.68 1.76 28.29
CA LEU A 31 22.70 2.71 27.75
C LEU A 31 21.65 3.19 28.78
N LEU A 32 21.60 2.60 29.97
CA LEU A 32 20.71 3.03 31.07
C LEU A 32 21.37 4.00 32.06
N CYS A 33 22.65 4.36 31.87
CA CYS A 33 23.42 5.21 32.79
C CYS A 33 23.68 6.64 32.27
N CYS A 34 23.06 7.08 31.18
CA CYS A 34 23.27 8.44 30.64
C CYS A 34 21.96 9.09 30.15
N SER A 35 21.05 9.43 31.06
CA SER A 35 20.18 10.63 30.91
C SER A 35 19.31 10.88 32.15
N ALA A 36 19.82 11.66 33.10
CA ALA A 36 19.10 12.59 33.98
C ALA A 36 20.16 13.35 34.81
N PRO A 37 19.95 14.57 35.37
CA PRO A 37 18.67 15.23 35.64
C PRO A 37 18.65 16.79 35.46
N ARG A 38 17.55 17.43 35.92
CA ARG A 38 17.30 18.84 36.31
C ARG A 38 16.64 19.70 35.22
N VAL A 39 15.38 20.16 35.32
CA VAL A 39 14.68 20.96 36.35
C VAL A 39 15.42 22.26 36.70
N VAL A 40 15.09 23.36 36.00
CA VAL A 40 14.93 24.70 36.59
C VAL A 40 13.81 25.44 35.87
N LEU A 41 12.81 25.76 36.69
CA LEU A 41 11.83 26.84 36.69
C LEU A 41 12.13 28.08 35.83
N ALA A 42 11.17 28.49 34.99
CA ALA A 42 10.99 29.90 34.65
C ALA A 42 9.48 30.18 34.44
N GLN A 43 9.00 31.14 35.22
CA GLN A 43 7.66 31.70 35.19
C GLN A 43 7.49 32.61 33.95
N ALA A 44 6.32 32.57 33.33
CA ALA A 44 5.74 33.75 32.69
C ALA A 44 4.21 33.62 32.71
N LEU A 45 3.59 34.55 33.42
CA LEU A 45 2.17 34.77 33.54
C LEU A 45 1.65 35.62 32.38
N SER A 46 0.32 35.54 32.23
CA SER A 46 -0.61 36.56 31.72
C SER A 46 -1.17 36.29 30.31
N GLU A 47 -2.42 35.82 30.35
CA GLU A 47 -3.60 36.44 29.74
C GLU A 47 -3.50 36.91 28.28
N GLU A 48 -4.31 36.29 27.43
CA GLU A 48 -5.47 36.98 26.85
C GLU A 48 -6.41 35.92 26.26
N GLY A 49 -7.71 36.06 26.56
CA GLY A 49 -8.74 35.11 26.20
C GLY A 49 -9.05 35.13 24.70
N GLY A 50 -8.71 34.05 23.99
CA GLY A 50 -9.16 33.78 22.64
C GLY A 50 -10.59 33.23 22.62
N ARG A 51 -11.56 34.15 22.71
CA ARG A 51 -12.99 33.92 22.44
C ARG A 51 -13.15 33.20 21.08
N PRO A 52 -13.98 32.16 20.94
CA PRO A 52 -14.34 31.66 19.61
C PRO A 52 -14.97 32.82 18.81
N PRO A 53 -14.77 32.88 17.48
CA PRO A 53 -15.32 33.95 16.66
C PRO A 53 -16.83 34.01 16.93
N PRO A 54 -17.43 35.22 17.03
CA PRO A 54 -18.86 35.29 17.11
C PRO A 54 -19.37 34.53 15.88
N LEU A 55 -20.38 33.70 16.11
CA LEU A 55 -21.43 33.56 15.12
C LEU A 55 -21.76 35.01 14.75
N GLU A 56 -21.22 35.52 13.65
CA GLU A 56 -22.00 36.43 12.83
C GLU A 56 -23.19 35.60 12.39
N ALA A 57 -24.15 35.44 13.32
CA ALA A 57 -25.49 35.82 13.03
C ALA A 57 -25.32 37.08 12.20
N LEU A 58 -25.44 36.91 10.88
CA LEU A 58 -25.94 37.92 10.01
C LEU A 58 -27.12 38.47 10.80
N VAL A 59 -26.86 39.53 11.57
CA VAL A 59 -27.87 40.46 11.99
C VAL A 59 -28.27 41.06 10.65
N LEU A 60 -29.04 40.29 9.87
CA LEU A 60 -30.13 40.85 9.10
C LEU A 60 -30.70 41.82 10.08
N SER A 61 -30.52 43.08 9.76
CA SER A 61 -31.12 44.21 10.43
C SER A 61 -32.57 43.83 10.65
N LEU A 62 -32.85 43.23 11.82
CA LEU A 62 -34.16 43.12 12.40
C LEU A 62 -34.40 44.54 12.87
N VAL A 63 -34.51 45.46 11.91
CA VAL A 63 -35.37 46.62 12.09
C VAL A 63 -36.68 45.96 12.48
N PRO A 64 -37.14 46.12 13.73
CA PRO A 64 -38.47 45.66 14.07
C PRO A 64 -39.37 46.38 13.07
N VAL A 65 -39.89 45.65 12.09
CA VAL A 65 -40.85 46.22 11.15
C VAL A 65 -42.02 46.60 12.03
N ASN A 66 -42.15 47.90 12.28
CA ASN A 66 -43.15 48.46 13.17
C ASN A 66 -44.50 48.36 12.44
N CYS A 67 -45.06 47.15 12.32
CA CYS A 67 -46.40 46.96 11.77
C CYS A 67 -47.48 47.30 12.81
N THR A 68 -47.10 47.67 14.03
CA THR A 68 -48.06 48.04 15.07
C THR A 68 -48.51 49.48 14.87
N GLY A 69 -49.76 49.63 14.41
CA GLY A 69 -50.55 50.83 14.67
C GLY A 69 -50.82 51.71 13.45
N ARG A 70 -51.66 51.24 12.53
CA ARG A 70 -52.58 52.15 11.82
C ARG A 70 -53.98 51.58 11.94
N ASP A 71 -54.87 52.34 12.58
CA ASP A 71 -56.30 52.05 12.56
C ASP A 71 -56.80 52.22 11.12
N ASN A 72 -57.51 51.23 10.59
CA ASN A 72 -58.15 51.25 9.27
C ASN A 72 -59.37 52.20 9.22
N SER A 73 -59.35 53.27 10.03
CA SER A 73 -60.39 54.33 10.03
C SER A 73 -60.28 55.25 8.81
N THR A 74 -59.19 55.12 8.05
CA THR A 74 -59.02 55.64 6.70
C THR A 74 -58.75 54.43 5.80
N CYS A 75 -59.46 54.27 4.69
CA CYS A 75 -59.37 53.12 3.76
C CYS A 75 -58.01 53.03 3.02
N GLU A 76 -56.91 53.34 3.68
CA GLU A 76 -55.57 53.25 3.15
C GLU A 76 -55.06 51.80 3.21
N PRO A 77 -54.34 51.34 2.18
CA PRO A 77 -53.75 50.01 2.18
C PRO A 77 -52.71 49.87 3.30
N CYS A 78 -52.70 48.72 3.97
CA CYS A 78 -51.70 48.38 4.98
C CYS A 78 -50.27 48.46 4.45
N PRO A 79 -49.27 48.83 5.29
CA PRO A 79 -47.89 48.92 4.88
C PRO A 79 -47.34 47.57 4.37
N PRO A 80 -46.32 47.60 3.48
CA PRO A 80 -45.77 46.39 2.88
C PRO A 80 -45.35 45.36 3.93
N GLY A 81 -45.75 44.10 3.74
CA GLY A 81 -45.49 43.01 4.70
C GLY A 81 -46.56 42.80 5.79
N SER A 82 -47.68 43.53 5.72
CA SER A 82 -48.83 43.36 6.60
C SER A 82 -50.15 43.14 5.84
N PHE A 83 -51.15 42.58 6.52
CA PHE A 83 -52.48 42.29 5.97
C PHE A 83 -53.59 42.73 6.94
N SER A 84 -54.77 42.98 6.41
CA SER A 84 -56.01 43.21 7.16
C SER A 84 -57.13 42.41 6.52
N ASN A 85 -57.98 41.75 7.32
CA ASN A 85 -59.14 41.00 6.84
C ASN A 85 -60.34 41.18 7.79
N ALA A 86 -61.46 40.50 7.51
CA ALA A 86 -62.66 40.61 8.34
C ALA A 86 -62.47 40.12 9.80
N SER A 87 -61.47 39.27 10.07
CA SER A 87 -61.14 38.76 11.40
C SER A 87 -60.04 39.57 12.11
N VAL A 88 -59.28 40.38 11.38
CA VAL A 88 -58.17 41.22 11.86
C VAL A 88 -58.30 42.60 11.20
N PRO A 89 -59.08 43.53 11.79
CA PRO A 89 -59.37 44.84 11.21
C PRO A 89 -58.21 45.84 11.31
N THR A 90 -57.16 45.51 12.08
CA THR A 90 -55.91 46.24 12.18
C THR A 90 -54.83 45.58 11.33
N CYS A 91 -53.87 46.35 10.82
CA CYS A 91 -52.78 45.78 10.03
C CYS A 91 -51.91 44.84 10.90
N ALA A 92 -51.90 43.54 10.58
CA ALA A 92 -51.08 42.54 11.25
C ALA A 92 -49.88 42.13 10.37
N CYS A 93 -48.69 41.97 10.95
CA CYS A 93 -47.51 41.51 10.20
C CYS A 93 -47.73 40.06 9.71
N CYS A 94 -47.19 39.75 8.53
CA CYS A 94 -46.99 38.36 8.18
C CYS A 94 -45.92 37.71 9.05
N SER A 95 -46.20 36.49 9.50
CA SER A 95 -45.26 35.66 10.27
C SER A 95 -44.06 35.25 9.41
N MET A 96 -42.98 34.80 10.05
CA MET A 96 -41.79 34.33 9.33
C MET A 96 -42.16 33.20 8.37
N GLY A 97 -41.49 33.16 7.22
CA GLY A 97 -41.85 32.26 6.13
C GLY A 97 -43.05 32.71 5.28
N GLY A 98 -43.70 33.85 5.57
CA GLY A 98 -44.83 34.34 4.75
C GLY A 98 -44.72 35.81 4.36
N CYS A 99 -45.10 36.13 3.12
CA CYS A 99 -45.07 37.49 2.57
C CYS A 99 -46.48 38.05 2.33
N GLN A 100 -46.55 39.34 1.98
CA GLN A 100 -47.80 40.05 1.80
C GLN A 100 -48.58 39.52 0.59
N SER A 101 -49.86 39.20 0.80
CA SER A 101 -50.87 39.11 -0.24
C SER A 101 -52.06 40.03 0.12
N PRO A 102 -52.87 40.48 -0.86
CA PRO A 102 -53.85 41.56 -0.66
C PRO A 102 -54.88 41.33 0.47
N VAL A 103 -55.09 40.08 0.89
CA VAL A 103 -56.11 39.69 1.87
C VAL A 103 -55.60 38.72 2.96
N SER A 104 -54.39 38.17 2.80
CA SER A 104 -53.81 37.18 3.71
C SER A 104 -52.30 37.03 3.49
N CYS A 105 -51.59 36.45 4.45
CA CYS A 105 -50.19 36.09 4.26
C CYS A 105 -50.05 34.84 3.40
N ARG A 106 -49.21 34.93 2.37
CA ARG A 106 -48.88 33.79 1.52
C ARG A 106 -47.56 33.18 1.97
N PRO A 107 -47.48 31.87 2.21
CA PRO A 107 -46.20 31.22 2.50
C PRO A 107 -45.24 31.40 1.33
N CYS A 108 -43.96 31.60 1.62
CA CYS A 108 -42.91 31.60 0.62
C CYS A 108 -42.87 30.24 -0.08
N SER A 109 -42.83 30.26 -1.42
CA SER A 109 -42.66 29.05 -2.20
C SER A 109 -41.24 28.48 -2.05
N PRO A 110 -41.03 27.19 -2.35
CA PRO A 110 -39.69 26.63 -2.49
C PRO A 110 -38.81 27.49 -3.37
N GLY A 111 -37.52 27.57 -3.04
CA GLY A 111 -36.57 28.53 -3.59
C GLY A 111 -36.48 29.87 -2.85
N SER A 112 -37.48 30.26 -2.07
CA SER A 112 -37.43 31.51 -1.29
C SER A 112 -37.54 31.27 0.21
N HIS A 113 -37.09 32.25 0.99
CA HIS A 113 -37.16 32.24 2.45
C HIS A 113 -37.54 33.62 2.99
N GLN A 114 -38.01 33.64 4.24
CA GLN A 114 -38.33 34.89 4.92
C GLN A 114 -37.91 34.82 6.40
N PRO A 115 -36.76 35.41 6.75
CA PRO A 115 -36.15 35.26 8.08
C PRO A 115 -36.85 36.07 9.18
N ALA A 116 -37.52 37.16 8.80
CA ALA A 116 -38.24 38.06 9.70
C ALA A 116 -39.70 38.23 9.27
N GLY A 117 -40.58 38.45 10.25
CA GLY A 117 -41.97 38.83 9.99
C GLY A 117 -42.06 40.26 9.45
N GLY A 118 -43.15 40.56 8.75
CA GLY A 118 -43.38 41.92 8.23
C GLY A 118 -42.61 42.27 6.95
N GLN A 119 -42.01 41.31 6.23
CA GLN A 119 -41.39 41.59 4.93
C GLN A 119 -42.42 41.52 3.80
N ALA A 120 -42.28 42.44 2.83
CA ALA A 120 -43.20 42.58 1.71
C ALA A 120 -43.15 41.39 0.72
N GLN A 121 -41.96 40.82 0.55
CA GLN A 121 -41.67 39.81 -0.47
C GLN A 121 -40.73 38.75 0.12
N CYS A 122 -40.85 37.53 -0.40
CA CYS A 122 -39.93 36.45 -0.05
C CYS A 122 -38.57 36.68 -0.73
N LEU A 123 -37.49 36.46 0.02
CA LEU A 123 -36.13 36.59 -0.49
C LEU A 123 -35.73 35.27 -1.16
N PRO A 124 -35.22 35.29 -2.40
CA PRO A 124 -34.72 34.07 -3.03
C PRO A 124 -33.48 33.57 -2.29
N CYS A 125 -33.31 32.25 -2.19
CA CYS A 125 -32.08 31.67 -1.69
C CYS A 125 -30.90 32.09 -2.56
N THR A 126 -29.79 32.49 -1.95
CA THR A 126 -28.56 32.85 -2.66
C THR A 126 -27.89 31.58 -3.20
N PRO A 127 -27.09 31.67 -4.28
CA PRO A 127 -26.30 30.56 -4.78
C PRO A 127 -25.51 29.87 -3.65
N GLY A 128 -25.49 28.54 -3.66
CA GLY A 128 -24.98 27.70 -2.57
C GLY A 128 -26.03 27.27 -1.55
N SER A 129 -27.23 27.86 -1.57
CA SER A 129 -28.30 27.51 -0.66
C SER A 129 -29.62 27.23 -1.39
N TYR A 130 -30.50 26.48 -0.74
CA TYR A 130 -31.78 26.06 -1.31
C TYR A 130 -32.89 26.06 -0.26
N SER A 131 -34.15 26.04 -0.72
CA SER A 131 -35.32 25.89 0.14
C SER A 131 -36.34 24.93 -0.48
N GLN A 132 -36.54 23.75 0.12
CA GLN A 132 -37.42 22.69 -0.41
C GLN A 132 -38.87 22.85 0.02
N GLU A 133 -39.12 23.33 1.23
CA GLU A 133 -40.45 23.39 1.83
C GLU A 133 -41.03 24.80 1.73
N PRO A 134 -42.36 24.93 1.57
CA PRO A 134 -43.01 26.23 1.68
C PRO A 134 -42.86 26.78 3.10
N ALA A 135 -42.98 28.11 3.22
CA ALA A 135 -42.87 28.84 4.49
C ALA A 135 -41.51 28.70 5.21
N GLN A 136 -40.44 28.44 4.46
CA GLN A 136 -39.10 28.35 5.06
C GLN A 136 -38.59 29.70 5.54
N ARG A 137 -38.02 29.69 6.75
CA ARG A 137 -37.43 30.87 7.39
C ARG A 137 -36.03 31.18 6.84
N LEU A 138 -35.25 30.12 6.65
CA LEU A 138 -33.85 30.18 6.27
C LEU A 138 -33.63 29.22 5.09
N CYS A 139 -32.72 29.58 4.20
CA CYS A 139 -32.23 28.65 3.19
C CYS A 139 -31.23 27.67 3.81
N LEU A 140 -31.30 26.43 3.35
CA LEU A 140 -30.39 25.36 3.73
C LEU A 140 -29.16 25.42 2.81
N ALA A 141 -27.97 25.29 3.36
CA ALA A 141 -26.76 25.19 2.55
C ALA A 141 -26.73 23.87 1.79
N CYS A 142 -26.23 23.88 0.55
CA CYS A 142 -25.92 22.66 -0.18
C CYS A 142 -24.86 21.87 0.58
N ALA A 143 -25.09 20.56 0.71
CA ALA A 143 -24.14 19.64 1.34
C ALA A 143 -22.92 19.42 0.43
N PRO A 144 -21.78 18.98 0.98
CA PRO A 144 -20.64 18.54 0.17
C PRO A 144 -21.05 17.59 -0.95
N GLY A 145 -20.43 17.74 -2.11
CA GLY A 145 -20.78 17.03 -3.34
C GLY A 145 -21.97 17.61 -4.09
N SER A 146 -22.61 18.68 -3.60
CA SER A 146 -23.72 19.34 -4.28
C SER A 146 -23.53 20.86 -4.35
N PHE A 147 -24.23 21.49 -5.29
CA PHE A 147 -24.16 22.93 -5.54
C PHE A 147 -25.52 23.50 -5.96
N ALA A 148 -25.69 24.81 -5.80
CA ALA A 148 -26.83 25.55 -6.34
C ALA A 148 -26.32 26.82 -7.02
N SER A 149 -26.35 26.88 -8.34
CA SER A 149 -25.77 28.00 -9.10
C SER A 149 -26.69 29.20 -9.24
N GLN A 150 -28.00 29.01 -9.09
CA GLN A 150 -29.00 30.04 -9.33
C GLN A 150 -29.60 30.56 -8.02
N HIS A 151 -30.02 31.84 -8.04
CA HIS A 151 -30.88 32.36 -6.99
C HIS A 151 -32.23 31.63 -7.04
N GLY A 152 -32.83 31.41 -5.89
CA GLY A 152 -34.16 30.80 -5.85
C GLY A 152 -34.14 29.27 -5.96
N ALA A 153 -33.01 28.60 -5.68
CA ALA A 153 -32.90 27.16 -5.84
C ALA A 153 -33.81 26.41 -4.85
N SER A 154 -34.68 25.53 -5.35
CA SER A 154 -35.52 24.69 -4.51
C SER A 154 -34.82 23.40 -4.06
N SER A 155 -33.70 23.04 -4.70
CA SER A 155 -32.86 21.90 -4.35
C SER A 155 -31.42 22.13 -4.79
N CYS A 156 -30.49 21.35 -4.23
CA CYS A 156 -29.11 21.32 -4.71
C CYS A 156 -28.95 20.26 -5.79
N LEU A 157 -28.14 20.58 -6.79
CA LEU A 157 -27.73 19.65 -7.84
C LEU A 157 -26.45 18.93 -7.41
N PRO A 158 -26.34 17.62 -7.62
CA PRO A 158 -25.08 16.92 -7.38
C PRO A 158 -24.01 17.43 -8.35
N CYS A 159 -22.76 17.47 -7.90
CA CYS A 159 -21.64 17.77 -8.79
C CYS A 159 -21.58 16.74 -9.91
N PRO A 160 -21.41 17.16 -11.18
CA PRO A 160 -21.31 16.23 -12.30
C PRO A 160 -20.01 15.41 -12.19
N ARG A 161 -19.96 14.28 -12.90
CA ARG A 161 -18.76 13.46 -13.05
C ARG A 161 -17.56 14.32 -13.50
N GLY A 162 -16.37 13.97 -13.03
CA GLY A 162 -15.16 14.79 -13.21
C GLY A 162 -15.13 16.06 -12.35
N SER A 163 -16.07 16.27 -11.44
CA SER A 163 -16.08 17.41 -10.52
C SER A 163 -16.43 16.98 -9.10
N PHE A 164 -15.99 17.76 -8.13
CA PHE A 164 -16.25 17.52 -6.72
C PHE A 164 -16.54 18.82 -5.97
N MET A 165 -17.11 18.71 -4.78
CA MET A 165 -17.24 19.85 -3.87
C MET A 165 -17.00 19.43 -2.42
N PRO A 166 -15.88 19.81 -1.79
CA PRO A 166 -15.58 19.38 -0.42
C PRO A 166 -16.37 20.16 0.64
N GLY A 167 -16.71 21.42 0.36
CA GLY A 167 -17.40 22.32 1.29
C GLY A 167 -18.92 22.33 1.09
N SER A 168 -19.62 22.85 2.10
CA SER A 168 -21.03 23.22 1.98
C SER A 168 -21.19 24.64 1.43
N ASN A 169 -22.43 25.01 1.09
CA ASN A 169 -22.77 26.36 0.61
C ASN A 169 -22.05 26.77 -0.69
N SER A 170 -21.89 25.83 -1.64
CA SER A 170 -21.19 26.10 -2.89
C SER A 170 -22.13 26.39 -4.05
N SER A 171 -21.81 27.43 -4.82
CA SER A 171 -22.51 27.78 -6.05
C SER A 171 -21.98 27.05 -7.30
N THR A 172 -20.82 26.39 -7.19
CA THR A 172 -20.14 25.71 -8.32
C THR A 172 -19.32 24.52 -7.85
N CYS A 173 -19.16 23.51 -8.70
CA CYS A 173 -18.26 22.39 -8.42
C CYS A 173 -16.85 22.64 -8.95
N LEU A 174 -15.85 22.14 -8.22
CA LEU A 174 -14.45 22.19 -8.61
C LEU A 174 -14.14 21.02 -9.55
N PRO A 175 -13.37 21.23 -10.64
CA PRO A 175 -12.92 20.11 -11.47
C PRO A 175 -11.95 19.23 -10.70
N CYS A 176 -11.97 17.91 -10.98
CA CYS A 176 -10.87 17.05 -10.54
C CYS A 176 -9.57 17.47 -11.25
N ALA A 177 -8.51 17.66 -10.47
CA ALA A 177 -7.19 17.98 -10.99
C ALA A 177 -6.59 16.77 -11.75
N PRO A 178 -5.65 16.98 -12.69
CA PRO A 178 -4.98 15.88 -13.39
C PRO A 178 -4.36 14.90 -12.40
N GLY A 179 -4.46 13.60 -12.71
CA GLY A 179 -4.10 12.51 -11.82
C GLY A 179 -5.23 12.08 -10.86
N SER A 180 -6.39 12.74 -10.89
CA SER A 180 -7.56 12.37 -10.09
C SER A 180 -8.84 12.33 -10.91
N TYR A 181 -9.82 11.57 -10.47
CA TYR A 181 -11.07 11.36 -11.17
C TYR A 181 -12.28 11.35 -10.22
N SER A 182 -13.47 11.52 -10.78
CA SER A 182 -14.74 11.21 -10.12
C SER A 182 -15.69 10.54 -11.10
N SER A 183 -16.03 9.29 -10.80
CA SER A 183 -16.80 8.43 -11.70
C SER A 183 -18.30 8.60 -11.58
N GLU A 184 -18.79 9.06 -10.43
CA GLU A 184 -20.21 9.28 -10.18
C GLU A 184 -20.50 10.72 -9.78
N PRO A 185 -21.73 11.22 -10.01
CA PRO A 185 -22.11 12.54 -9.54
C PRO A 185 -22.19 12.58 -8.00
N GLY A 186 -22.12 13.77 -7.43
CA GLY A 186 -22.30 13.95 -5.99
C GLY A 186 -21.03 13.76 -5.15
N TRP A 187 -19.85 13.70 -5.78
CA TRP A 187 -18.60 13.46 -5.07
C TRP A 187 -18.14 14.70 -4.28
N SER A 188 -17.77 14.50 -3.02
CA SER A 188 -17.17 15.54 -2.17
C SER A 188 -15.65 15.58 -2.25
N VAL A 189 -15.02 14.60 -2.90
CA VAL A 189 -13.57 14.47 -3.07
C VAL A 189 -13.27 13.72 -4.37
N CYS A 190 -12.24 14.10 -5.12
CA CYS A 190 -11.75 13.30 -6.25
C CYS A 190 -10.79 12.21 -5.76
N LEU A 191 -10.89 11.02 -6.33
CA LEU A 191 -9.96 9.93 -6.02
C LEU A 191 -8.75 10.00 -6.95
N PRO A 192 -7.52 9.78 -6.45
CA PRO A 192 -6.35 9.71 -7.31
C PRO A 192 -6.39 8.43 -8.14
N CYS A 193 -5.84 8.49 -9.36
CA CYS A 193 -5.69 7.31 -10.21
C CYS A 193 -4.78 6.27 -9.55
N GLU A 194 -5.15 5.00 -9.62
CA GLU A 194 -4.30 3.92 -9.11
C GLU A 194 -3.03 3.76 -9.95
N THR A 195 -2.03 3.08 -9.40
CA THR A 195 -0.79 2.79 -10.13
C THR A 195 -1.09 2.07 -11.45
N GLY A 196 -0.34 2.42 -12.49
CA GLY A 196 -0.53 1.98 -13.87
C GLY A 196 -1.63 2.69 -14.64
N PHE A 197 -2.43 3.54 -13.98
CA PHE A 197 -3.44 4.37 -14.64
C PHE A 197 -3.08 5.85 -14.56
N ASN A 198 -3.39 6.60 -15.61
CA ASN A 198 -3.16 8.03 -15.66
C ASN A 198 -4.47 8.82 -15.83
N CYS A 199 -4.37 10.12 -15.59
CA CYS A 199 -5.37 11.10 -16.00
C CYS A 199 -4.63 12.39 -16.34
N SER A 200 -4.51 12.70 -17.63
CA SER A 200 -3.71 13.84 -18.11
C SER A 200 -4.46 15.17 -18.09
N ARG A 201 -5.79 15.14 -18.05
CA ARG A 201 -6.65 16.31 -18.14
C ARG A 201 -7.37 16.58 -16.83
N GLU A 202 -7.87 17.79 -16.68
CA GLU A 202 -8.87 18.07 -15.66
C GLU A 202 -10.19 17.34 -15.99
N ARG A 203 -11.01 17.13 -14.97
CA ARG A 203 -12.36 16.53 -15.10
C ARG A 203 -12.40 15.10 -15.62
N CYS A 204 -11.37 14.30 -15.33
CA CYS A 204 -11.43 12.87 -15.62
C CYS A 204 -12.59 12.21 -14.87
N THR A 205 -13.38 11.43 -15.61
CA THR A 205 -14.44 10.59 -15.06
C THR A 205 -13.95 9.18 -14.74
N GLU A 206 -12.82 8.80 -15.34
CA GLU A 206 -12.16 7.52 -15.16
C GLU A 206 -10.67 7.71 -15.45
N CYS A 207 -9.83 6.80 -14.95
CA CYS A 207 -8.41 6.80 -15.24
C CYS A 207 -8.09 5.82 -16.37
N GLU A 208 -7.15 6.18 -17.24
CA GLU A 208 -6.79 5.39 -18.42
C GLU A 208 -5.57 4.51 -18.11
N LEU A 209 -5.61 3.24 -18.51
CA LEU A 209 -4.48 2.33 -18.32
C LEU A 209 -3.30 2.76 -19.21
N CYS A 210 -2.09 2.79 -18.65
CA CYS A 210 -0.90 3.06 -19.43
C CYS A 210 -0.64 1.94 -20.46
N PRO A 211 -0.28 2.28 -21.70
CA PRO A 211 -0.05 1.31 -22.77
C PRO A 211 1.14 0.38 -22.46
N GLY A 212 1.28 -0.68 -23.27
CA GLY A 212 2.44 -1.57 -23.19
C GLY A 212 3.75 -0.81 -23.33
N GLY A 213 4.72 -1.11 -22.47
CA GLY A 213 6.00 -0.42 -22.37
C GLY A 213 5.99 0.82 -21.48
N TRP A 214 4.83 1.23 -20.94
CA TRP A 214 4.70 2.46 -20.15
C TRP A 214 4.06 2.22 -18.79
N GLN A 215 4.60 2.79 -17.72
CA GLN A 215 4.07 2.71 -16.36
C GLN A 215 3.85 4.10 -15.76
N THR A 216 3.33 4.16 -14.55
CA THR A 216 3.23 5.39 -13.76
C THR A 216 4.26 5.40 -12.65
N ALA A 217 4.77 6.57 -12.26
CA ALA A 217 5.65 6.70 -11.08
C ALA A 217 4.97 6.26 -9.76
N GLY A 218 3.64 6.35 -9.68
CA GLY A 218 2.88 6.06 -8.48
C GLY A 218 1.40 6.37 -8.65
N ARG A 219 0.67 6.38 -7.53
CA ARG A 219 -0.73 6.80 -7.46
C ARG A 219 -0.85 8.28 -7.81
N GLY A 220 -1.93 8.67 -8.47
CA GLY A 220 -2.19 10.05 -8.87
C GLY A 220 -1.38 10.53 -10.07
N ALA A 221 -0.93 9.61 -10.93
CA ALA A 221 -0.09 9.97 -12.07
C ALA A 221 -0.88 10.72 -13.15
N GLN A 222 -0.28 11.81 -13.62
CA GLN A 222 -0.84 12.65 -14.70
C GLN A 222 -0.48 12.10 -16.08
N GLN A 223 0.65 11.41 -16.17
CA GLN A 223 1.23 10.94 -17.43
C GLN A 223 1.94 9.61 -17.20
N CYS A 224 1.97 8.79 -18.25
CA CYS A 224 2.77 7.58 -18.24
C CYS A 224 4.24 7.92 -18.53
N GLN A 225 5.12 7.09 -18.01
CA GLN A 225 6.56 7.10 -18.23
C GLN A 225 6.99 5.77 -18.85
N PRO A 226 7.97 5.75 -19.75
CA PRO A 226 8.42 4.51 -20.34
C PRO A 226 9.04 3.59 -19.25
N CYS A 227 8.92 2.28 -19.43
CA CYS A 227 9.68 1.33 -18.64
C CYS A 227 11.17 1.61 -18.82
N PRO A 228 11.96 1.64 -17.73
CA PRO A 228 13.40 1.80 -17.86
C PRO A 228 14.03 0.61 -18.59
N ALA A 229 15.24 0.79 -19.11
CA ALA A 229 16.00 -0.29 -19.73
C ALA A 229 16.09 -1.52 -18.79
N GLY A 230 16.18 -2.69 -19.39
CA GLY A 230 16.17 -3.98 -18.70
C GLY A 230 14.81 -4.40 -18.16
N GLN A 231 13.74 -3.66 -18.43
CA GLN A 231 12.37 -4.01 -18.06
C GLN A 231 11.45 -4.08 -19.29
N GLN A 232 10.37 -4.85 -19.14
CA GLN A 232 9.31 -5.03 -20.12
C GLN A 232 7.93 -4.84 -19.48
N LYS A 233 6.96 -4.39 -20.27
CA LYS A 233 5.54 -4.34 -19.86
C LYS A 233 4.64 -4.64 -21.04
N TRP A 234 3.93 -5.76 -20.98
CA TRP A 234 2.90 -6.12 -21.94
C TRP A 234 1.63 -5.28 -21.75
N GLU A 235 0.76 -5.31 -22.74
CA GLU A 235 -0.56 -4.69 -22.64
C GLU A 235 -1.42 -5.39 -21.59
N GLY A 236 -2.21 -4.63 -20.83
CA GLY A 236 -3.01 -5.15 -19.71
C GLY A 236 -2.24 -5.37 -18.39
N VAL A 237 -0.92 -5.30 -18.40
CA VAL A 237 -0.10 -5.32 -17.17
C VAL A 237 0.04 -3.90 -16.62
N VAL A 238 0.11 -3.78 -15.29
CA VAL A 238 0.10 -2.48 -14.57
C VAL A 238 1.51 -1.94 -14.34
N TYR A 239 2.47 -2.80 -14.03
CA TYR A 239 3.85 -2.44 -13.67
C TYR A 239 4.87 -3.02 -14.65
N CYS A 240 6.03 -2.35 -14.77
CA CYS A 240 7.15 -2.89 -15.53
C CYS A 240 7.79 -4.05 -14.76
N THR A 241 8.19 -5.09 -15.51
CA THR A 241 8.80 -6.31 -14.98
C THR A 241 10.23 -6.43 -15.51
N PRO A 242 11.22 -6.82 -14.69
CA PRO A 242 12.57 -7.01 -15.17
C PRO A 242 12.63 -8.15 -16.19
N CYS A 243 13.53 -8.04 -17.16
CA CYS A 243 13.79 -9.11 -18.10
C CYS A 243 14.29 -10.37 -17.35
N PRO A 244 13.77 -11.57 -17.68
CA PRO A 244 14.27 -12.80 -17.10
C PRO A 244 15.73 -13.02 -17.51
N GLY A 245 16.44 -13.83 -16.72
CA GLY A 245 17.83 -14.18 -17.01
C GLY A 245 18.01 -14.78 -18.41
N GLY A 246 19.04 -14.31 -19.13
CA GLY A 246 19.28 -14.67 -20.54
C GLY A 246 18.53 -13.80 -21.55
N TYR A 247 17.76 -12.82 -21.08
CA TYR A 247 17.12 -11.81 -21.92
C TYR A 247 17.63 -10.41 -21.54
N TYR A 248 17.61 -9.51 -22.52
CA TYR A 248 18.06 -8.13 -22.36
C TYR A 248 17.12 -7.18 -23.10
N GLN A 249 17.11 -5.91 -22.69
CA GLN A 249 16.35 -4.85 -23.34
C GLN A 249 17.04 -3.50 -23.11
N PRO A 250 17.86 -3.01 -24.06
CA PRO A 250 18.66 -1.80 -23.85
C PRO A 250 17.86 -0.50 -24.03
N GLN A 251 16.65 -0.57 -24.59
CA GLN A 251 15.82 0.60 -24.86
C GLN A 251 14.71 0.74 -23.82
N GLU A 252 14.38 1.98 -23.47
CA GLU A 252 13.21 2.28 -22.65
C GLU A 252 11.92 2.06 -23.43
N GLY A 253 10.81 1.84 -22.73
CA GLY A 253 9.48 1.84 -23.35
C GLY A 253 9.09 0.54 -24.05
N GLN A 254 9.81 -0.55 -23.78
CA GLN A 254 9.70 -1.79 -24.55
C GLN A 254 8.68 -2.76 -23.96
N GLN A 255 7.95 -3.45 -24.84
CA GLN A 255 6.89 -4.38 -24.43
C GLN A 255 7.39 -5.78 -24.10
N GLY A 256 8.53 -6.18 -24.68
CA GLY A 256 9.14 -7.48 -24.48
C GLY A 256 10.66 -7.41 -24.40
N CYS A 257 11.27 -8.47 -23.90
CA CYS A 257 12.72 -8.62 -23.86
C CYS A 257 13.25 -9.43 -25.04
N LEU A 258 14.47 -9.14 -25.46
CA LEU A 258 15.19 -9.85 -26.52
C LEU A 258 16.01 -10.99 -25.89
N MET A 259 16.01 -12.17 -26.50
CA MET A 259 16.91 -13.24 -26.08
C MET A 259 18.36 -12.85 -26.36
N CYS A 260 19.26 -13.12 -25.42
CA CYS A 260 20.69 -12.93 -25.64
C CYS A 260 21.14 -13.84 -26.79
N PRO A 261 21.72 -13.29 -27.88
CA PRO A 261 22.09 -14.08 -29.04
C PRO A 261 23.28 -15.01 -28.72
N GLU A 262 23.48 -16.01 -29.58
CA GLU A 262 24.68 -16.85 -29.55
C GLU A 262 25.94 -16.02 -29.73
N ASP A 263 27.08 -16.58 -29.32
CA ASP A 263 28.40 -15.93 -29.32
C ASP A 263 28.50 -14.65 -28.47
N ASN A 264 27.47 -14.36 -27.68
CA ASN A 264 27.41 -13.21 -26.77
C ASN A 264 26.89 -13.63 -25.39
N TYR A 265 27.16 -12.80 -24.39
CA TYR A 265 26.61 -12.95 -23.06
C TYR A 265 26.05 -11.63 -22.53
N CYS A 266 25.02 -11.72 -21.70
CA CYS A 266 24.26 -10.58 -21.20
C CYS A 266 24.33 -10.55 -19.66
N PRO A 267 25.33 -9.87 -19.06
CA PRO A 267 25.51 -9.87 -17.60
C PRO A 267 24.50 -9.00 -16.86
N SER A 268 23.82 -8.09 -17.57
CA SER A 268 22.77 -7.24 -17.04
C SER A 268 21.72 -7.05 -18.13
N PRO A 269 20.42 -7.04 -17.78
CA PRO A 269 19.34 -6.92 -18.75
C PRO A 269 19.28 -5.53 -19.40
N GLU A 270 19.91 -4.51 -18.80
CA GLU A 270 19.87 -3.12 -19.26
C GLU A 270 20.88 -2.82 -20.37
N LYS A 271 21.86 -3.72 -20.59
CA LYS A 271 22.97 -3.50 -21.52
C LYS A 271 22.81 -4.34 -22.77
N ALA A 272 23.40 -3.84 -23.87
CA ALA A 272 23.55 -4.62 -25.08
C ALA A 272 24.46 -5.86 -24.84
N PRO A 273 24.32 -6.92 -25.65
CA PRO A 273 25.10 -8.14 -25.50
C PRO A 273 26.60 -7.87 -25.67
N LEU A 274 27.41 -8.55 -24.85
CA LEU A 274 28.87 -8.47 -24.93
C LEU A 274 29.40 -9.70 -25.68
N PRO A 275 30.43 -9.54 -26.53
CA PRO A 275 31.02 -10.67 -27.26
C PRO A 275 31.62 -11.69 -26.29
N CYS A 276 31.46 -12.97 -26.60
CA CYS A 276 32.00 -14.06 -25.79
C CYS A 276 33.54 -14.00 -25.78
N PRO A 277 34.20 -14.07 -24.60
CA PRO A 277 35.65 -14.03 -24.52
C PRO A 277 36.29 -15.30 -25.11
N VAL A 278 37.52 -15.18 -25.60
CA VAL A 278 38.26 -16.30 -26.19
C VAL A 278 38.43 -17.42 -25.16
N GLY A 279 38.10 -18.65 -25.55
CA GLY A 279 38.18 -19.83 -24.68
C GLY A 279 36.95 -20.03 -23.77
N ALA A 280 35.91 -19.22 -23.93
CA ALA A 280 34.61 -19.44 -23.32
C ALA A 280 33.55 -19.84 -24.35
N PHE A 281 32.46 -20.43 -23.87
CA PHE A 281 31.29 -20.81 -24.65
C PHE A 281 30.05 -20.06 -24.14
N CYS A 282 29.30 -19.46 -25.07
CA CYS A 282 28.13 -18.64 -24.78
C CYS A 282 26.95 -19.03 -25.70
N PRO A 283 26.12 -20.03 -25.34
CA PRO A 283 24.90 -20.35 -26.07
C PRO A 283 23.86 -19.23 -25.93
N ALA A 284 22.81 -19.26 -26.75
CA ALA A 284 21.69 -18.33 -26.64
C ALA A 284 21.14 -18.28 -25.20
N GLY A 285 20.96 -17.07 -24.67
CA GLY A 285 20.52 -16.86 -23.29
C GLY A 285 21.62 -16.89 -22.21
N SER A 286 22.90 -16.85 -22.61
CA SER A 286 24.01 -16.81 -21.64
C SER A 286 24.05 -15.51 -20.82
N GLN A 287 24.04 -15.64 -19.49
CA GLN A 287 24.22 -14.50 -18.57
C GLN A 287 25.70 -14.27 -18.23
N GLU A 288 26.50 -15.32 -18.31
CA GLU A 288 27.93 -15.29 -18.05
C GLU A 288 28.65 -16.25 -19.03
N PRO A 289 29.92 -15.97 -19.35
CA PRO A 289 30.69 -16.84 -20.23
C PRO A 289 31.07 -18.14 -19.51
N SER A 290 30.76 -19.29 -20.11
CA SER A 290 31.18 -20.58 -19.56
C SER A 290 32.62 -20.89 -19.99
N LEU A 291 33.56 -20.76 -19.05
CA LEU A 291 34.99 -21.01 -19.30
C LEU A 291 35.28 -22.51 -19.32
N CYS A 292 35.72 -23.05 -20.45
CA CYS A 292 36.29 -24.40 -20.48
C CYS A 292 37.78 -24.31 -20.14
N VAL A 293 38.17 -24.67 -18.91
CA VAL A 293 39.58 -24.60 -18.45
C VAL A 293 40.34 -25.87 -18.88
N PRO A 294 41.26 -25.80 -19.85
CA PRO A 294 42.18 -26.91 -20.13
C PRO A 294 43.19 -27.00 -18.97
N PRO A 295 43.69 -28.19 -18.60
CA PRO A 295 43.55 -29.48 -19.28
C PRO A 295 42.39 -30.35 -18.78
N PHE A 296 41.61 -29.90 -17.81
CA PHE A 296 40.61 -30.73 -17.12
C PHE A 296 39.28 -30.82 -17.87
N LEU A 297 38.93 -29.79 -18.63
CA LEU A 297 37.75 -29.72 -19.46
C LEU A 297 38.18 -29.48 -20.91
N ARG A 298 37.54 -30.20 -21.84
CA ARG A 298 37.75 -30.03 -23.28
C ARG A 298 36.46 -29.59 -23.95
N TRP A 299 36.62 -28.89 -25.06
CA TRP A 299 35.49 -28.46 -25.89
C TRP A 299 34.80 -29.66 -26.55
N GLY A 300 33.49 -29.79 -26.37
CA GLY A 300 32.66 -30.90 -26.85
C GLY A 300 31.59 -30.47 -27.87
N GLY A 301 31.77 -29.36 -28.58
CA GLY A 301 30.72 -28.75 -29.40
C GLY A 301 29.84 -27.83 -28.55
N ASP A 302 28.79 -28.38 -27.95
CA ASP A 302 27.73 -27.61 -27.29
C ASP A 302 27.88 -27.53 -25.75
N HIS A 303 28.90 -28.19 -25.17
CA HIS A 303 29.20 -28.17 -23.73
C HIS A 303 30.67 -28.46 -23.44
N CYS A 304 31.18 -27.99 -22.30
CA CYS A 304 32.49 -28.44 -21.79
C CYS A 304 32.36 -29.89 -21.30
N SER A 305 33.11 -30.81 -21.91
CA SER A 305 33.15 -32.21 -21.48
C SER A 305 34.42 -32.49 -20.64
N PRO A 306 34.36 -33.41 -19.66
CA PRO A 306 35.56 -33.86 -18.95
C PRO A 306 36.64 -34.31 -19.92
N SER A 307 37.87 -33.84 -19.72
CA SER A 307 38.98 -34.30 -20.56
C SER A 307 39.30 -35.77 -20.24
N PRO A 308 39.82 -36.54 -21.21
CA PRO A 308 40.23 -37.91 -20.96
C PRO A 308 41.33 -38.03 -19.88
N LEU A 309 42.12 -36.96 -19.65
CA LEU A 309 43.06 -36.89 -18.53
C LEU A 309 42.35 -36.81 -17.18
N LEU A 310 41.31 -35.97 -17.07
CA LEU A 310 40.52 -35.88 -15.84
C LEU A 310 39.78 -37.20 -15.57
N ILE A 311 39.16 -37.78 -16.60
CA ILE A 311 38.49 -39.08 -16.51
C ILE A 311 39.49 -40.16 -16.06
N GLY A 312 40.70 -40.18 -16.65
CA GLY A 312 41.76 -41.11 -16.28
C GLY A 312 42.26 -40.94 -14.85
N LEU A 313 42.44 -39.71 -14.37
CA LEU A 313 42.85 -39.43 -12.99
C LEU A 313 41.79 -39.88 -11.98
N VAL A 314 40.52 -39.58 -12.25
CA VAL A 314 39.40 -40.00 -11.39
C VAL A 314 39.30 -41.52 -11.37
N ALA A 315 39.26 -42.18 -12.53
CA ALA A 315 39.21 -43.63 -12.64
C ALA A 315 40.43 -44.33 -12.01
N GLY A 316 41.62 -43.76 -12.16
CA GLY A 316 42.85 -44.29 -11.55
C GLY A 316 42.82 -44.15 -10.02
N SER A 317 42.38 -43.00 -9.51
CA SER A 317 42.27 -42.77 -8.06
C SER A 317 41.24 -43.69 -7.40
N THR A 318 40.10 -43.96 -8.06
CA THR A 318 39.07 -44.86 -7.53
C THR A 318 39.54 -46.32 -7.55
N LEU A 319 40.22 -46.76 -8.61
CA LEU A 319 40.82 -48.10 -8.69
C LEU A 319 41.92 -48.30 -7.63
N ALA A 320 42.78 -47.31 -7.42
CA ALA A 320 43.82 -47.36 -6.39
C ALA A 320 43.20 -47.43 -4.98
N LEU A 321 42.14 -46.65 -4.72
CA LEU A 321 41.44 -46.69 -3.44
C LEU A 321 40.78 -48.05 -3.19
N LEU A 322 40.14 -48.63 -4.21
CA LEU A 322 39.56 -49.98 -4.14
C LEU A 322 40.63 -51.05 -3.90
N LEU A 323 41.80 -50.93 -4.54
CA LEU A 323 42.94 -51.83 -4.32
C LEU A 323 43.47 -51.71 -2.89
N LEU A 324 43.66 -50.50 -2.37
CA LEU A 324 44.09 -50.27 -0.99
C LEU A 324 43.07 -50.81 0.02
N LEU A 325 41.78 -50.64 -0.25
CA LEU A 325 40.70 -51.15 0.58
C LEU A 325 40.67 -52.69 0.55
N PHE A 326 40.89 -53.30 -0.63
CA PHE A 326 41.05 -54.74 -0.77
C PHE A 326 42.27 -55.27 -0.01
N LEU A 327 43.43 -54.61 -0.13
CA LEU A 327 44.64 -54.99 0.61
C LEU A 327 44.46 -54.82 2.13
N ALA A 328 43.78 -53.76 2.57
CA ALA A 328 43.45 -53.54 3.98
C ALA A 328 42.48 -54.61 4.51
N LEU A 329 41.44 -54.97 3.74
CA LEU A 329 40.54 -56.07 4.06
C LEU A 329 41.27 -57.41 4.12
N ASN A 330 42.20 -57.65 3.19
CA ASN A 330 43.00 -58.88 3.18
C ASN A 330 43.97 -58.93 4.37
N HIS A 331 44.61 -57.81 4.70
CA HIS A 331 45.47 -57.70 5.89
C HIS A 331 44.66 -57.85 7.19
N CYS A 332 43.44 -57.32 7.25
CA CYS A 332 42.52 -57.51 8.37
C CYS A 332 42.08 -58.98 8.50
N ASN A 333 41.73 -59.64 7.39
CA ASN A 333 41.43 -61.08 7.36
C ASN A 333 42.62 -61.95 7.77
N GLN A 334 43.85 -61.57 7.40
CA GLN A 334 45.06 -62.25 7.85
C GLN A 334 45.27 -62.07 9.36
N ARG A 335 45.11 -60.86 9.92
CA ARG A 335 45.14 -60.67 11.38
C ARG A 335 44.07 -61.45 12.13
N LEU A 336 42.86 -61.60 11.56
CA LEU A 336 41.82 -62.46 12.13
C LEU A 336 42.17 -63.96 12.05
N ARG A 337 43.02 -64.38 11.10
CA ARG A 337 43.56 -65.76 11.02
C ARG A 337 44.77 -65.99 11.93
N ASP A 338 45.57 -64.95 12.17
CA ASP A 338 46.75 -64.96 13.04
C ASP A 338 46.41 -64.71 14.52
N GLU A 339 45.13 -64.58 14.87
CA GLU A 339 44.64 -64.89 16.21
C GLU A 339 44.56 -66.43 16.32
N PRO A 340 45.57 -67.12 16.88
CA PRO A 340 45.37 -68.49 17.31
C PRO A 340 44.23 -68.46 18.32
N GLY A 341 43.22 -69.29 18.09
CA GLY A 341 42.14 -69.45 19.05
C GLY A 341 42.72 -69.62 20.44
N ALA A 342 42.52 -68.60 21.29
CA ALA A 342 42.40 -68.80 22.72
C ALA A 342 41.11 -69.59 22.94
N ARG A 343 41.12 -70.87 22.56
CA ARG A 343 40.31 -71.90 23.19
C ARG A 343 40.92 -72.09 24.57
N THR A 344 40.47 -71.32 25.56
CA THR A 344 40.45 -71.82 26.93
C THR A 344 39.25 -72.76 27.09
N PRO A 345 39.40 -73.83 27.91
CA PRO A 345 38.71 -75.09 27.68
C PRO A 345 37.33 -75.16 28.33
N LEU A 346 36.49 -76.03 27.76
CA LEU A 346 35.30 -76.58 28.39
C LEU A 346 35.69 -77.23 29.73
N LEU A 347 35.50 -76.52 30.84
CA LEU A 347 35.33 -77.13 32.16
C LEU A 347 33.83 -77.33 32.38
N TRP A 348 33.43 -78.59 32.18
CA TRP A 348 32.14 -79.12 32.59
C TRP A 348 32.10 -79.17 34.12
N HIS A 349 31.33 -78.27 34.75
CA HIS A 349 30.75 -78.56 36.05
C HIS A 349 29.24 -78.35 36.01
N SER A 350 28.57 -79.40 36.47
CA SER A 350 27.16 -79.72 36.35
C SER A 350 26.26 -79.06 37.42
N ARG A 351 24.94 -79.13 37.14
CA ARG A 351 23.76 -78.87 37.99
C ARG A 351 23.19 -77.45 37.89
N GLN A 352 21.88 -77.22 37.81
CA GLN A 352 20.71 -78.10 37.80
C GLN A 352 19.53 -77.32 37.20
N ARG A 353 18.58 -78.09 36.67
CA ARG A 353 17.22 -77.76 36.20
C ARG A 353 16.47 -76.65 36.95
N ARG A 354 15.38 -76.22 36.26
CA ARG A 354 14.06 -75.77 36.74
C ARG A 354 13.99 -74.23 36.77
N GLY A 355 13.20 -73.53 35.96
CA GLY A 355 11.83 -73.80 35.53
C GLY A 355 10.86 -73.18 36.54
N ASP A 356 10.55 -71.89 36.38
CA ASP A 356 9.32 -71.17 36.81
C ASP A 356 9.60 -69.65 36.74
N ARG A 357 8.86 -68.91 35.90
CA ARG A 357 7.64 -68.13 36.18
C ARG A 357 7.89 -66.84 36.99
N VAL A 358 7.50 -65.73 36.35
CA VAL A 358 6.74 -64.57 36.90
C VAL A 358 7.39 -63.81 38.08
N GLN A 359 7.70 -62.53 37.89
CA GLN A 359 6.84 -61.40 38.32
C GLN A 359 7.57 -60.05 38.18
N ASP A 360 6.87 -59.09 37.57
CA ASP A 360 6.79 -57.64 37.80
C ASP A 360 7.85 -56.94 38.67
N GLN A 361 8.41 -55.83 38.16
CA GLN A 361 8.18 -54.47 38.69
C GLN A 361 8.98 -53.39 37.93
N GLU A 362 8.26 -52.39 37.41
CA GLU A 362 8.76 -51.04 37.09
C GLU A 362 9.18 -50.30 38.39
N PRO A 363 9.92 -49.18 38.26
CA PRO A 363 9.25 -47.92 38.60
C PRO A 363 9.57 -46.72 37.68
N MET A 364 8.48 -46.04 37.28
CA MET A 364 8.16 -44.61 37.41
C MET A 364 9.14 -43.47 37.02
N TYR A 365 8.68 -42.71 36.02
CA TYR A 365 8.65 -41.25 35.85
C TYR A 365 9.08 -40.32 37.00
N THR A 366 9.86 -39.29 36.65
CA THR A 366 9.61 -37.84 36.90
C THR A 366 10.27 -37.08 35.72
N GLY A 367 9.71 -36.10 35.00
CA GLY A 367 8.57 -35.23 35.26
C GLY A 367 9.01 -33.90 35.85
N TRP A 368 9.62 -33.01 35.03
CA TRP A 368 9.53 -31.54 35.07
C TRP A 368 9.90 -30.97 33.69
#